data_AF-A0A3D2P9R8-F1
#
_entry.id   AF-A0A3D2P9R8-F1
#
_cell.length_a   1.000
_cell.length_b   1.000
_cell.length_c   1.000
_cell.angle_alpha   90.00
_cell.angle_beta   90.00
_cell.angle_gamma   90.00
#
_symmetry.space_group_name_H-M   'P 1'
#
loop_
_entity.id
_entity.type
_entity.pdbx_description
1 polymer ?
#
loop_
_entity_poly.entity_id
_entity_poly.type
_entity_poly.pdbx_seq_one_letter_code
_entity_poly.pdbx_strand_id
1 'polypeptide(L)'
;MLDSKKIGLGLLLIFLNQFYVWGSEADITKAIIFSTVLPGGGHLYLKEYKDFSFYLSGELALALFGRQIKNKLEENEQNIFYLHAYKLHELNIFSAYRKARILSKNKDYSFPMDTTPLTKLYSSPFHLTNLKDKYVWGFAMAGAVLNAIEGYLNKERKNYDKISSVKIIGKNYNRNDGFFIYQGLWIPISLNSAVSEECVWRGLVQSEWERFIGRKAGLLVSSAFFGFSHVYRPTETKYWIYGVEATLAGIYLGWVYQRNNYQLEKPIAAHFWFNVLGGTALFLIDPESNPLGIKVNFGF
;
A
#
# COMPACT_ATOMS: atom_id res chain seq x y z
N MET A 1 -12.40 -23.78 42.16
CA MET A 1 -12.63 -22.68 41.19
C MET A 1 -11.32 -21.89 41.12
N LEU A 2 -10.46 -22.20 40.14
CA LEU A 2 -9.16 -21.56 39.97
C LEU A 2 -9.34 -20.27 39.16
N ASP A 3 -8.74 -19.20 39.67
CA ASP A 3 -8.86 -17.81 39.20
C ASP A 3 -8.22 -17.64 37.81
N SER A 4 -9.06 -17.68 36.77
CA SER A 4 -8.67 -17.62 35.36
C SER A 4 -8.00 -16.29 34.95
N LYS A 5 -8.00 -15.27 35.83
CA LYS A 5 -7.33 -13.99 35.58
C LYS A 5 -5.82 -14.01 35.87
N LYS A 6 -5.31 -14.93 36.71
CA LYS A 6 -3.87 -15.01 37.03
C LYS A 6 -3.05 -15.79 36.00
N ILE A 7 -3.68 -16.67 35.24
CA ILE A 7 -3.02 -17.51 34.22
C ILE A 7 -2.63 -16.68 32.98
N GLY A 8 -3.43 -15.67 32.62
CA GLY A 8 -3.15 -14.79 31.48
C GLY A 8 -1.92 -13.89 31.67
N LEU A 9 -1.71 -13.35 32.88
CA LEU A 9 -0.55 -12.49 33.17
C LEU A 9 0.75 -13.30 33.28
N GLY A 10 0.68 -14.53 33.79
CA GLY A 10 1.83 -15.42 33.96
C GLY A 10 2.41 -15.91 32.62
N LEU A 11 1.56 -16.24 31.65
CA LEU A 11 2.00 -16.64 30.30
C LEU A 11 2.62 -15.46 29.53
N LEU A 12 2.11 -14.25 29.71
CA LEU A 12 2.70 -13.04 29.12
C LEU A 12 4.10 -12.76 29.69
N LEU A 13 4.29 -12.93 31.01
CA LEU A 13 5.58 -12.74 31.68
C LEU A 13 6.60 -13.84 31.35
N ILE A 14 6.16 -15.09 31.17
CA ILE A 14 7.04 -16.19 30.72
C ILE A 14 7.48 -15.98 29.26
N PHE A 15 6.59 -15.48 28.40
CA PHE A 15 6.95 -15.05 27.05
C PHE A 15 7.96 -13.90 27.08
N LEU A 16 7.79 -12.90 27.94
CA LEU A 16 8.69 -11.75 28.04
C LEU A 16 10.08 -12.13 28.63
N ASN A 17 10.15 -13.09 29.54
CA ASN A 17 11.43 -13.49 30.16
C ASN A 17 12.35 -14.32 29.25
N GLN A 18 11.85 -14.94 28.19
CA GLN A 18 12.70 -15.62 27.20
C GLN A 18 13.42 -14.67 26.22
N PHE A 19 13.16 -13.36 26.28
CA PHE A 19 13.82 -12.34 25.44
C PHE A 19 15.09 -11.73 26.07
N TYR A 20 15.55 -12.23 27.23
CA TYR A 20 16.62 -11.56 27.99
C TYR A 20 18.05 -11.85 27.51
N VAL A 21 18.27 -12.74 26.54
CA VAL A 21 19.61 -13.09 26.03
C VAL A 21 19.64 -13.13 24.51
N TRP A 22 19.72 -11.97 23.85
CA TRP A 22 19.98 -11.90 22.41
C TRP A 22 21.08 -10.87 22.14
N GLY A 23 22.08 -11.28 21.36
CA GLY A 23 23.26 -10.49 21.02
C GLY A 23 22.92 -9.20 20.25
N SER A 24 23.94 -8.41 19.96
CA SER A 24 23.82 -7.08 19.34
C SER A 24 23.21 -7.04 17.93
N GLU A 25 22.94 -8.18 17.30
CA GLU A 25 22.36 -8.28 15.95
C GLU A 25 20.87 -8.64 16.05
N ALA A 26 20.02 -7.88 15.35
CA ALA A 26 18.58 -8.12 15.31
C ALA A 26 18.26 -9.23 14.29
N ASP A 27 17.42 -10.20 14.69
CA ASP A 27 16.93 -11.23 13.77
C ASP A 27 15.84 -10.64 12.87
N ILE A 28 16.17 -10.50 11.59
CA ILE A 28 15.31 -9.90 10.56
C ILE A 28 14.05 -10.75 10.35
N THR A 29 14.17 -12.07 10.38
CA THR A 29 13.05 -13.00 10.19
C THR A 29 12.04 -12.85 11.32
N LYS A 30 12.53 -12.74 12.56
CA LYS A 30 11.67 -12.50 13.73
C LYS A 30 10.95 -11.15 13.62
N ALA A 31 11.66 -10.08 13.24
CA ALA A 31 11.03 -8.77 13.09
C ALA A 31 9.87 -8.78 12.08
N ILE A 32 10.01 -9.50 10.95
CA ILE A 32 8.94 -9.69 9.97
C ILE A 32 7.79 -10.52 10.55
N ILE A 33 8.07 -11.69 11.13
CA ILE A 33 7.04 -12.59 11.67
C ILE A 33 6.20 -11.88 12.72
N PHE A 34 6.84 -11.23 13.71
CA PHE A 34 6.11 -10.51 14.75
C PHE A 34 5.27 -9.36 14.18
N SER A 35 5.76 -8.63 13.17
CA SER A 35 5.01 -7.55 12.53
C SER A 35 3.82 -8.04 11.72
N THR A 36 3.91 -9.24 11.15
CA THR A 36 2.83 -9.86 10.35
C THR A 36 1.69 -10.34 11.24
N VAL A 37 2.01 -10.86 12.43
CA VAL A 37 1.02 -11.42 13.36
C VAL A 37 0.35 -10.34 14.21
N LEU A 38 1.12 -9.32 14.62
CA LEU A 38 0.65 -8.27 15.51
C LEU A 38 1.02 -6.90 14.94
N PRO A 39 0.07 -5.96 14.84
CA PRO A 39 0.38 -4.56 14.48
C PRO A 39 1.41 -3.98 15.45
N GLY A 40 2.55 -3.52 14.92
CA GLY A 40 3.69 -3.06 15.71
C GLY A 40 4.56 -4.17 16.31
N GLY A 41 4.24 -5.46 16.11
CA GLY A 41 4.89 -6.57 16.81
C GLY A 41 6.40 -6.66 16.60
N GLY A 42 6.90 -6.41 15.38
CA GLY A 42 8.35 -6.35 15.15
C GLY A 42 9.01 -5.18 15.86
N HIS A 43 8.32 -4.05 16.02
CA HIS A 43 8.81 -2.94 16.84
C HIS A 43 8.86 -3.30 18.33
N LEU A 44 7.88 -4.04 18.84
CA LEU A 44 7.93 -4.58 20.20
C LEU A 44 9.14 -5.52 20.39
N TYR A 45 9.37 -6.43 19.43
CA TYR A 45 10.55 -7.31 19.42
C TYR A 45 11.87 -6.52 19.45
N LEU A 46 11.94 -5.42 18.69
CA LEU A 46 13.09 -4.52 18.64
C LEU A 46 13.16 -3.52 19.82
N LYS A 47 12.26 -3.60 20.80
CA LYS A 47 12.15 -2.69 21.96
C LYS A 47 11.85 -1.22 21.59
N GLU A 48 11.21 -1.01 20.45
CA GLU A 48 10.78 0.29 19.90
C GLU A 48 9.33 0.60 20.32
N TYR A 49 9.10 0.79 21.62
CA TYR A 49 7.75 0.88 22.19
C TYR A 49 6.88 2.00 21.61
N LYS A 50 7.49 3.12 21.21
CA LYS A 50 6.78 4.24 20.58
C LYS A 50 6.15 3.83 19.25
N ASP A 51 6.92 3.17 18.39
CA ASP A 51 6.44 2.71 17.08
C ASP A 51 5.45 1.55 17.24
N PHE A 52 5.71 0.62 18.18
CA PHE A 52 4.73 -0.42 18.54
C PHE A 52 3.38 0.19 18.89
N SER A 53 3.38 1.18 19.77
CA SER A 53 2.14 1.85 20.23
C SER A 53 1.45 2.59 19.09
N PHE A 54 2.22 3.27 18.22
CA PHE A 54 1.70 3.96 17.05
C PHE A 54 0.97 3.01 16.09
N TYR A 55 1.62 1.93 15.66
CA TYR A 55 1.02 0.98 14.71
C TYR A 55 -0.16 0.25 15.32
N LEU A 56 -0.06 -0.21 16.57
CA LEU A 56 -1.15 -0.92 17.24
C LEU A 56 -2.39 -0.03 17.42
N SER A 57 -2.21 1.18 17.95
CA SER A 57 -3.33 2.09 18.19
C SER A 57 -3.93 2.62 16.88
N GLY A 58 -3.10 2.94 15.89
CA GLY A 58 -3.53 3.41 14.57
C GLY A 58 -4.37 2.37 13.83
N GLU A 59 -3.89 1.13 13.76
CA GLU A 59 -4.61 0.04 13.07
C GLU A 59 -5.93 -0.29 13.80
N LEU A 60 -5.91 -0.36 15.14
CA LEU A 60 -7.12 -0.58 15.94
C LEU A 60 -8.15 0.53 15.75
N ALA A 61 -7.73 1.80 15.76
CA ALA A 61 -8.62 2.93 15.55
C ALA A 61 -9.29 2.86 14.17
N LEU A 62 -8.50 2.63 13.11
CA LEU A 62 -9.01 2.46 11.74
C LEU A 62 -9.98 1.27 11.63
N ALA A 63 -9.66 0.13 12.24
CA ALA A 63 -10.55 -1.02 12.26
C ALA A 63 -11.88 -0.73 12.99
N LEU A 64 -11.84 0.03 14.09
CA LEU A 64 -13.05 0.43 14.82
C LEU A 64 -13.91 1.39 14.00
N PHE A 65 -13.32 2.41 13.36
CA PHE A 65 -14.05 3.30 12.45
C PHE A 65 -14.64 2.57 11.25
N GLY A 66 -13.86 1.68 10.63
CA GLY A 66 -14.32 0.84 9.53
C GLY A 66 -15.52 -0.01 9.93
N ARG A 67 -15.51 -0.57 11.14
CA ARG A 67 -16.65 -1.33 11.68
C ARG A 67 -17.89 -0.45 11.88
N GLN A 68 -17.73 0.79 12.35
CA GLN A 68 -18.84 1.71 12.58
C GLN A 68 -19.55 2.13 11.29
N ILE A 69 -18.81 2.26 10.17
CA ILE A 69 -19.39 2.68 8.90
C ILE A 69 -19.85 1.53 8.01
N LYS A 70 -19.48 0.27 8.33
CA LYS A 70 -19.72 -0.90 7.48
C LYS A 70 -21.17 -1.03 6.98
N ASN A 71 -22.14 -0.79 7.85
CA ASN A 71 -23.56 -0.93 7.52
C ASN A 71 -24.13 0.23 6.67
N LYS A 72 -23.32 1.26 6.38
CA LYS A 72 -23.68 2.41 5.55
C LYS A 72 -23.12 2.34 4.13
N LEU A 73 -22.21 1.40 3.87
CA LEU A 73 -21.56 1.23 2.57
C LEU A 73 -22.51 0.54 1.59
N GLU A 74 -22.43 0.91 0.32
CA GLU A 74 -23.04 0.13 -0.77
C GLU A 74 -22.31 -1.21 -0.95
N GLU A 75 -22.96 -2.18 -1.63
CA GLU A 75 -22.47 -3.57 -1.77
C GLU A 75 -21.02 -3.67 -2.29
N ASN A 76 -20.64 -2.78 -3.24
CA ASN A 76 -19.31 -2.75 -3.83
C ASN A 76 -18.42 -1.61 -3.30
N GLU A 77 -18.93 -0.75 -2.41
CA GLU A 77 -18.19 0.40 -1.90
C GLU A 77 -17.10 -0.06 -0.93
N GLN A 78 -15.85 0.31 -1.21
CA GLN A 78 -14.74 -0.09 -0.38
C GLN A 78 -14.80 0.59 0.99
N ASN A 79 -14.51 -0.19 2.04
CA ASN A 79 -14.31 0.34 3.37
C ASN A 79 -12.93 0.99 3.48
N ILE A 80 -12.87 2.30 3.22
CA ILE A 80 -11.62 3.09 3.19
C ILE A 80 -10.80 2.98 4.48
N PHE A 81 -11.44 2.79 5.64
CA PHE A 81 -10.74 2.65 6.91
C PHE A 81 -10.06 1.29 7.03
N TYR A 82 -10.71 0.21 6.57
CA TYR A 82 -10.07 -1.10 6.48
C TYR A 82 -8.92 -1.10 5.48
N LEU A 83 -9.08 -0.39 4.35
CA LEU A 83 -8.00 -0.23 3.38
C LEU A 83 -6.80 0.49 4.02
N HIS A 84 -7.02 1.60 4.72
CA HIS A 84 -5.96 2.29 5.44
C HIS A 84 -5.34 1.45 6.56
N ALA A 85 -6.12 0.65 7.29
CA ALA A 85 -5.60 -0.27 8.30
C ALA A 85 -4.65 -1.29 7.67
N TYR A 86 -5.05 -1.87 6.53
CA TYR A 86 -4.22 -2.79 5.76
C TYR A 86 -2.92 -2.13 5.27
N LYS A 87 -2.99 -0.92 4.71
CA LYS A 87 -1.79 -0.17 4.27
C LYS A 87 -0.88 0.23 5.42
N LEU A 88 -1.44 0.56 6.58
CA LEU A 88 -0.65 0.81 7.79
C LEU A 88 0.05 -0.47 8.29
N HIS A 89 -0.60 -1.62 8.16
CA HIS A 89 -0.02 -2.92 8.50
C HIS A 89 1.14 -3.30 7.58
N GLU A 90 1.00 -3.10 6.26
CA GLU A 90 2.09 -3.27 5.29
C GLU A 90 3.30 -2.38 5.66
N LEU A 91 3.04 -1.11 5.99
CA LEU A 91 4.10 -0.18 6.40
C LEU A 91 4.78 -0.58 7.71
N ASN A 92 4.03 -1.11 8.69
CA ASN A 92 4.57 -1.68 9.93
C ASN A 92 5.58 -2.79 9.65
N ILE A 93 5.23 -3.74 8.77
CA ILE A 93 6.12 -4.85 8.40
C ILE A 93 7.44 -4.31 7.82
N PHE A 94 7.36 -3.42 6.83
CA PHE A 94 8.57 -2.82 6.24
C PHE A 94 9.39 -2.03 7.27
N SER A 95 8.74 -1.23 8.11
CA SER A 95 9.40 -0.37 9.08
C SER A 95 10.22 -1.18 10.09
N ALA A 96 9.66 -2.26 10.65
CA ALA A 96 10.36 -3.16 11.55
C ALA A 96 11.50 -3.91 10.84
N TYR A 97 11.23 -4.43 9.63
CA TYR A 97 12.20 -5.09 8.78
C TYR A 97 13.42 -4.20 8.50
N ARG A 98 13.19 -2.95 8.08
CA ARG A 98 14.23 -1.98 7.78
C ARG A 98 15.10 -1.70 9.01
N LYS A 99 14.48 -1.50 10.18
CA LYS A 99 15.23 -1.30 11.44
C LYS A 99 16.11 -2.49 11.77
N ALA A 100 15.58 -3.72 11.68
CA ALA A 100 16.35 -4.93 11.91
C ALA A 100 17.54 -5.04 10.93
N ARG A 101 17.34 -4.71 9.66
CA ARG A 101 18.41 -4.67 8.64
C ARG A 101 19.50 -3.65 8.98
N ILE A 102 19.12 -2.43 9.39
CA ILE A 102 20.07 -1.39 9.81
C ILE A 102 20.88 -1.82 11.04
N LEU A 103 20.22 -2.39 12.06
CA LEU A 103 20.89 -2.90 13.26
C LEU A 103 21.88 -4.03 12.95
N SER A 104 21.52 -4.89 11.99
CA SER A 104 22.37 -5.95 11.47
C SER A 104 23.35 -5.47 10.38
N LYS A 105 23.59 -4.15 10.31
CA LYS A 105 24.55 -3.49 9.41
C LYS A 105 24.39 -3.87 7.93
N ASN A 106 23.16 -4.14 7.51
CA ASN A 106 22.83 -4.62 6.17
C ASN A 106 23.67 -5.84 5.73
N LYS A 107 23.95 -6.75 6.66
CA LYS A 107 24.69 -7.99 6.37
C LYS A 107 24.08 -8.72 5.16
N ASP A 108 24.96 -9.21 4.29
CA ASP A 108 24.66 -9.93 3.05
C ASP A 108 23.98 -9.12 1.93
N TYR A 109 23.76 -7.81 2.11
CA TYR A 109 23.29 -6.95 1.03
C TYR A 109 24.47 -6.43 0.21
N SER A 110 24.35 -6.47 -1.11
CA SER A 110 25.31 -5.84 -2.04
C SER A 110 24.94 -4.38 -2.38
N PHE A 111 23.87 -3.87 -1.77
CA PHE A 111 23.30 -2.55 -2.00
C PHE A 111 22.81 -1.93 -0.69
N PRO A 112 22.68 -0.59 -0.62
CA PRO A 112 22.25 0.06 0.62
C PRO A 112 20.75 -0.15 0.87
N MET A 113 20.38 -0.34 2.15
CA MET A 113 19.00 -0.19 2.60
C MET A 113 18.62 1.30 2.61
N ASP A 114 17.41 1.63 2.16
CA ASP A 114 16.90 3.01 2.25
C ASP A 114 16.73 3.43 3.72
N THR A 115 17.43 4.48 4.14
CA THR A 115 17.38 5.04 5.50
C THR A 115 16.50 6.30 5.60
N THR A 116 15.82 6.68 4.52
CA THR A 116 14.96 7.87 4.45
C THR A 116 13.83 7.79 5.49
N PRO A 117 13.66 8.81 6.35
CA PRO A 117 12.56 8.84 7.32
C PRO A 117 11.19 8.64 6.65
N LEU A 118 10.27 7.91 7.29
CA LEU A 118 8.94 7.65 6.73
C LEU A 118 8.18 8.94 6.39
N THR A 119 8.33 9.99 7.22
CA THR A 119 7.73 11.31 6.96
C THR A 119 8.22 11.96 5.66
N LYS A 120 9.48 11.70 5.27
CA LYS A 120 10.01 12.14 3.98
C LYS A 120 9.47 11.28 2.83
N LEU A 121 9.37 9.96 3.01
CA LEU A 121 8.75 9.08 2.01
C LEU A 121 7.29 9.49 1.73
N TYR A 122 6.52 9.82 2.76
CA TYR A 122 5.15 10.32 2.64
C TYR A 122 5.03 11.66 1.89
N SER A 123 6.03 12.53 2.01
CA SER A 123 6.04 13.81 1.28
C SER A 123 6.73 13.73 -0.08
N SER A 124 7.40 12.62 -0.38
CA SER A 124 8.20 12.45 -1.59
C SER A 124 7.46 12.73 -2.91
N PRO A 125 6.15 12.42 -3.08
CA PRO A 125 5.48 12.73 -4.35
C PRO A 125 5.38 14.23 -4.64
N PHE A 126 5.51 15.07 -3.61
CA PHE A 126 5.37 16.52 -3.70
C PHE A 126 6.73 17.24 -3.71
N HIS A 127 7.84 16.50 -3.62
CA HIS A 127 9.17 17.10 -3.71
C HIS A 127 9.45 17.55 -5.13
N LEU A 128 10.01 18.75 -5.29
CA LEU A 128 10.28 19.34 -6.61
C LEU A 128 11.22 18.49 -7.47
N THR A 129 12.14 17.77 -6.83
CA THR A 129 13.06 16.82 -7.49
C THR A 129 12.30 15.69 -8.18
N ASN A 130 11.26 15.15 -7.54
CA ASN A 130 10.43 14.07 -8.08
C ASN A 130 9.42 14.61 -9.09
N LEU A 131 8.85 15.79 -8.85
CA LEU A 131 7.95 16.48 -9.80
C LEU A 131 8.63 16.90 -11.10
N LYS A 132 9.96 17.00 -11.14
CA LYS A 132 10.73 17.27 -12.36
C LYS A 132 11.30 16.01 -13.00
N ASP A 133 11.15 14.85 -12.36
CA ASP A 133 11.73 13.61 -12.85
C ASP A 133 10.85 13.00 -13.95
N LYS A 134 11.42 12.81 -15.14
CA LYS A 134 10.73 12.23 -16.29
C LYS A 134 10.27 10.80 -16.05
N TYR A 135 10.92 10.04 -15.17
CA TYR A 135 10.51 8.67 -14.84
C TYR A 135 9.27 8.65 -13.93
N VAL A 136 9.06 9.70 -13.12
CA VAL A 136 7.84 9.86 -12.33
C VAL A 136 6.67 10.16 -13.27
N TRP A 137 6.80 11.19 -14.11
CA TRP A 137 5.70 11.59 -15.00
C TRP A 137 5.44 10.64 -16.16
N GLY A 138 6.48 10.02 -16.72
CA GLY A 138 6.30 9.00 -17.75
C GLY A 138 5.44 7.83 -17.27
N PHE A 139 5.66 7.39 -16.03
CA PHE A 139 4.83 6.36 -15.40
C PHE A 139 3.46 6.90 -15.01
N ALA A 140 3.38 8.07 -14.36
CA ALA A 140 2.12 8.66 -13.94
C ALA A 140 1.13 8.83 -15.10
N MET A 141 1.60 9.32 -16.25
CA MET A 141 0.78 9.51 -17.44
C MET A 141 0.29 8.18 -18.03
N ALA A 142 1.01 7.08 -17.87
CA ALA A 142 0.56 5.77 -18.34
C ALA A 142 -0.78 5.39 -17.71
N GLY A 143 -1.00 5.70 -16.42
CA GLY A 143 -2.27 5.44 -15.73
C GLY A 143 -3.45 6.15 -16.38
N ALA A 144 -3.32 7.45 -16.68
CA ALA A 144 -4.37 8.20 -17.37
C ALA A 144 -4.59 7.71 -18.81
N VAL A 145 -3.50 7.44 -19.55
CA VAL A 145 -3.57 7.01 -20.96
C VAL A 145 -4.21 5.64 -21.11
N LEU A 146 -3.88 4.67 -20.26
CA LEU A 146 -4.48 3.34 -20.30
C LEU A 146 -6.01 3.41 -20.11
N ASN A 147 -6.46 4.16 -19.10
CA ASN A 147 -7.89 4.36 -18.85
C ASN A 147 -8.58 5.15 -19.98
N ALA A 148 -7.89 6.12 -20.58
CA ALA A 148 -8.43 6.86 -21.71
C ALA A 148 -8.59 6.00 -22.97
N ILE A 149 -7.61 5.13 -23.26
CA ILE A 149 -7.70 4.16 -24.35
C ILE A 149 -8.85 3.19 -24.11
N GLU A 150 -8.95 2.64 -22.90
CA GLU A 150 -10.01 1.71 -22.54
C GLU A 150 -11.40 2.35 -22.68
N GLY A 151 -11.57 3.58 -22.20
CA GLY A 151 -12.82 4.33 -22.37
C GLY A 151 -13.16 4.63 -23.82
N TYR A 152 -12.15 4.99 -24.64
CA TYR A 152 -12.34 5.22 -26.08
C TYR A 152 -12.81 3.96 -26.82
N LEU A 153 -12.26 2.80 -26.45
CA LEU A 153 -12.61 1.51 -27.05
C LEU A 153 -14.00 1.01 -26.60
N ASN A 154 -14.51 1.46 -25.45
CA ASN A 154 -15.78 1.00 -24.88
C ASN A 154 -16.84 2.12 -24.86
N LYS A 155 -17.39 2.45 -26.03
CA LYS A 155 -18.33 3.58 -26.23
C LYS A 155 -19.67 3.47 -25.49
N GLU A 156 -20.00 2.30 -24.95
CA GLU A 156 -21.22 2.10 -24.16
C GLU A 156 -21.10 2.68 -22.74
N ARG A 157 -19.88 3.01 -22.30
CA ARG A 157 -19.62 3.59 -20.97
C ARG A 157 -20.21 4.99 -20.87
N LYS A 158 -20.88 5.26 -19.75
CA LYS A 158 -21.42 6.58 -19.45
C LYS A 158 -20.38 7.41 -18.74
N ASN A 159 -20.09 8.59 -19.28
CA ASN A 159 -19.08 9.48 -18.74
C ASN A 159 -19.60 10.36 -17.59
N TYR A 160 -18.70 11.18 -17.04
CA TYR A 160 -18.97 12.15 -15.99
C TYR A 160 -20.21 13.02 -16.23
N ASP A 161 -20.40 13.51 -17.46
CA ASP A 161 -21.48 14.46 -17.76
C ASP A 161 -22.87 13.85 -17.63
N LYS A 162 -22.97 12.52 -17.68
CA LYS A 162 -24.22 11.77 -17.52
C LYS A 162 -24.56 11.44 -16.07
N ILE A 163 -23.68 11.73 -15.11
CA ILE A 163 -23.94 11.48 -13.69
C ILE A 163 -25.07 12.39 -13.20
N SER A 164 -26.11 11.79 -12.61
CA SER A 164 -27.19 12.50 -11.91
C SER A 164 -26.92 12.61 -10.41
N SER A 165 -26.40 11.56 -9.79
CA SER A 165 -26.00 11.56 -8.37
C SER A 165 -24.90 10.54 -8.09
N VAL A 166 -24.16 10.79 -7.00
CA VAL A 166 -23.11 9.90 -6.49
C VAL A 166 -23.46 9.56 -5.05
N LYS A 167 -23.43 8.28 -4.68
CA LYS A 167 -23.76 7.82 -3.33
C LYS A 167 -22.50 7.33 -2.61
N ILE A 168 -22.12 8.02 -1.53
CA ILE A 168 -20.90 7.77 -0.75
C ILE A 168 -21.31 7.60 0.72
N ILE A 169 -20.97 6.46 1.33
CA ILE A 169 -21.26 6.13 2.73
C ILE A 169 -22.75 6.40 3.06
N GLY A 170 -23.63 5.90 2.19
CA GLY A 170 -25.08 5.97 2.36
C GLY A 170 -25.71 7.33 2.05
N LYS A 171 -24.93 8.37 1.70
CA LYS A 171 -25.43 9.71 1.39
C LYS A 171 -25.35 9.99 -0.11
N ASN A 172 -26.41 10.60 -0.66
CA ASN A 172 -26.44 11.05 -2.04
C ASN A 172 -25.88 12.48 -2.15
N TYR A 173 -25.03 12.67 -3.16
CA TYR A 173 -24.43 13.94 -3.53
C TYR A 173 -24.76 14.24 -4.99
N ASN A 174 -24.81 15.53 -5.35
CA ASN A 174 -24.81 15.89 -6.77
C ASN A 174 -23.47 15.49 -7.41
N ARG A 175 -23.40 15.52 -8.73
CA ARG A 175 -22.21 15.13 -9.50
C ARG A 175 -20.92 15.82 -9.05
N ASN A 176 -20.95 17.14 -8.84
CA ASN A 176 -19.74 17.91 -8.53
C ASN A 176 -19.26 17.63 -7.10
N ASP A 177 -20.17 17.66 -6.13
CA ASP A 177 -19.85 17.37 -4.73
C ASP A 177 -19.38 15.93 -4.57
N GLY A 178 -20.04 14.99 -5.25
CA GLY A 178 -19.64 13.58 -5.28
C GLY A 178 -18.23 13.39 -5.82
N PHE A 179 -17.87 14.10 -6.89
CA PHE A 179 -16.51 14.09 -7.43
C PHE A 179 -15.47 14.68 -6.47
N PHE A 180 -15.76 15.83 -5.85
CA PHE A 180 -14.84 16.42 -4.88
C PHE A 180 -14.60 15.51 -3.67
N ILE A 181 -15.66 14.88 -3.16
CA ILE A 181 -15.55 13.93 -2.06
C ILE A 181 -14.77 12.69 -2.52
N TYR A 182 -15.07 12.14 -3.71
CA TYR A 182 -14.32 11.04 -4.30
C TYR A 182 -12.82 11.35 -4.37
N GLN A 183 -12.43 12.52 -4.90
CA GLN A 183 -11.03 12.93 -4.96
C GLN A 183 -10.40 13.10 -3.57
N GLY A 184 -11.15 13.65 -2.62
CA GLY A 184 -10.73 13.78 -1.22
C GLY A 184 -10.48 12.44 -0.53
N LEU A 185 -11.14 11.36 -0.96
CA LEU A 185 -10.88 10.00 -0.50
C LEU A 185 -9.75 9.33 -1.30
N TRP A 186 -9.76 9.52 -2.62
CA TRP A 186 -8.85 8.86 -3.55
C TRP A 186 -7.40 9.27 -3.37
N ILE A 187 -7.11 10.56 -3.16
CA ILE A 187 -5.74 11.07 -3.01
C ILE A 187 -5.05 10.49 -1.77
N PRO A 188 -5.64 10.53 -0.55
CA PRO A 188 -5.03 9.89 0.63
C PRO A 188 -4.86 8.39 0.50
N ILE A 189 -5.81 7.70 -0.14
CA ILE A 189 -5.71 6.25 -0.42
C ILE A 189 -4.55 5.98 -1.37
N SER A 190 -4.45 6.74 -2.46
CA SER A 190 -3.35 6.66 -3.43
C SER A 190 -1.99 6.85 -2.76
N LEU A 191 -1.88 7.82 -1.85
CA LEU A 191 -0.65 8.09 -1.11
C LEU A 191 -0.29 6.95 -0.18
N ASN A 192 -1.25 6.49 0.63
CA ASN A 192 -1.03 5.38 1.55
C ASN A 192 -0.68 4.08 0.82
N SER A 193 -1.37 3.77 -0.30
CA SER A 193 -1.04 2.63 -1.15
C SER A 193 0.38 2.74 -1.70
N ALA A 194 0.73 3.86 -2.34
CA ALA A 194 2.04 4.04 -2.94
C ALA A 194 3.17 3.93 -1.90
N VAL A 195 3.04 4.58 -0.75
CA VAL A 195 4.07 4.53 0.29
C VAL A 195 4.23 3.11 0.84
N SER A 196 3.14 2.47 1.27
CA SER A 196 3.18 1.16 1.90
C SER A 196 3.58 0.05 0.94
N GLU A 197 3.03 0.04 -0.27
CA GLU A 197 3.34 -0.98 -1.28
C GLU A 197 4.77 -0.86 -1.79
N GLU A 198 5.27 0.33 -2.10
CA GLU A 198 6.66 0.44 -2.54
C GLU A 198 7.64 0.08 -1.41
N CYS A 199 7.31 0.45 -0.17
CA CYS A 199 8.06 0.02 1.01
C CYS A 199 8.14 -1.50 1.12
N VAL A 200 7.01 -2.21 1.03
CA VAL A 200 6.99 -3.68 1.10
C VAL A 200 7.61 -4.30 -0.14
N TRP A 201 7.13 -3.97 -1.34
CA TRP A 201 7.50 -4.70 -2.55
C TRP A 201 8.90 -4.37 -3.04
N ARG A 202 9.34 -3.11 -2.96
CA ARG A 202 10.67 -2.69 -3.43
C ARG A 202 11.65 -2.73 -2.27
N GLY A 203 11.28 -2.12 -1.14
CA GLY A 203 12.14 -2.05 0.04
C GLY A 203 12.41 -3.41 0.70
N LEU A 204 11.41 -4.29 0.81
CA LEU A 204 11.54 -5.61 1.44
C LEU A 204 11.62 -6.74 0.40
N VAL A 205 10.56 -7.01 -0.35
CA VAL A 205 10.44 -8.23 -1.17
C VAL A 205 11.49 -8.29 -2.27
N GLN A 206 11.61 -7.23 -3.08
CA GLN A 206 12.61 -7.15 -4.13
C GLN A 206 14.02 -7.22 -3.54
N SER A 207 14.31 -6.46 -2.49
CA SER A 207 15.62 -6.49 -1.83
C SER A 207 16.01 -7.89 -1.33
N GLU A 208 15.08 -8.62 -0.71
CA GLU A 208 15.37 -9.99 -0.28
C GLU A 208 15.62 -10.93 -1.46
N TRP A 209 14.81 -10.87 -2.51
CA TRP A 209 15.05 -11.68 -3.71
C TRP A 209 16.36 -11.31 -4.39
N GLU A 210 16.71 -10.03 -4.48
CA GLU A 210 17.99 -9.60 -5.04
C GLU A 210 19.19 -10.07 -4.21
N ARG A 211 19.05 -10.16 -2.88
CA ARG A 211 20.06 -10.78 -2.02
C ARG A 211 20.25 -12.27 -2.38
N PHE A 212 19.17 -13.01 -2.56
CA PHE A 212 19.24 -14.46 -2.74
C PHE A 212 19.65 -14.89 -4.15
N ILE A 213 19.07 -14.26 -5.18
CA ILE A 213 19.19 -14.68 -6.58
C ILE A 213 19.76 -13.60 -7.50
N GLY A 214 20.23 -12.49 -6.93
CA GLY A 214 20.90 -11.42 -7.64
C GLY A 214 19.94 -10.36 -8.22
N ARG A 215 20.52 -9.19 -8.53
CA ARG A 215 19.80 -7.96 -8.90
C ARG A 215 18.75 -8.11 -10.01
N LYS A 216 19.10 -8.77 -11.12
CA LYS A 216 18.20 -8.88 -12.28
C LYS A 216 17.07 -9.88 -12.03
N ALA A 217 17.40 -11.08 -11.53
CA ALA A 217 16.41 -12.11 -11.28
C ALA A 217 15.48 -11.71 -10.12
N GLY A 218 16.03 -11.08 -9.08
CA GLY A 218 15.25 -10.59 -7.95
C GLY A 218 14.18 -9.58 -8.34
N LEU A 219 14.51 -8.63 -9.23
CA LEU A 219 13.53 -7.69 -9.81
C LEU A 219 12.40 -8.41 -10.56
N LEU A 220 12.73 -9.36 -11.43
CA LEU A 220 11.71 -10.06 -12.23
C LEU A 220 10.80 -10.91 -11.35
N VAL A 221 11.39 -11.63 -10.39
CA VAL A 221 10.64 -12.48 -9.46
C VAL A 221 9.74 -11.63 -8.56
N SER A 222 10.26 -10.56 -7.94
CA SER A 222 9.44 -9.67 -7.10
C SER A 222 8.30 -9.01 -7.87
N SER A 223 8.54 -8.61 -9.12
CA SER A 223 7.52 -8.01 -9.98
C SER A 223 6.45 -9.02 -10.40
N ALA A 224 6.82 -10.28 -10.63
CA ALA A 224 5.86 -11.34 -10.89
C ALA A 224 4.97 -11.56 -9.66
N PHE A 225 5.55 -11.68 -8.45
CA PHE A 225 4.78 -11.79 -7.21
C PHE A 225 3.85 -10.59 -6.97
N PHE A 226 4.32 -9.37 -7.26
CA PHE A 226 3.50 -8.16 -7.20
C PHE A 226 2.32 -8.23 -8.18
N GLY A 227 2.52 -8.70 -9.41
CA GLY A 227 1.40 -8.91 -10.35
C GLY A 227 0.43 -9.99 -9.89
N PHE A 228 0.95 -11.13 -9.40
CA PHE A 228 0.11 -12.20 -8.87
C PHE A 228 -0.75 -11.75 -7.69
N SER A 229 -0.27 -10.85 -6.84
CA SER A 229 -1.07 -10.31 -5.73
C SER A 229 -2.27 -9.46 -6.19
N HIS A 230 -2.31 -9.05 -7.46
CA HIS A 230 -3.43 -8.32 -8.05
C HIS A 230 -4.46 -9.24 -8.72
N VAL A 231 -4.20 -10.55 -8.82
CA VAL A 231 -5.13 -11.54 -9.36
C VAL A 231 -6.02 -12.12 -8.25
N TYR A 232 -6.98 -11.35 -7.76
CA TYR A 232 -7.82 -11.76 -6.62
C TYR A 232 -9.06 -12.60 -7.00
N ARG A 233 -9.42 -12.67 -8.28
CA ARG A 233 -10.41 -13.63 -8.82
C ARG A 233 -9.85 -14.31 -10.07
N PRO A 234 -9.05 -15.38 -9.92
CA PRO A 234 -8.35 -16.01 -11.03
C PRO A 234 -9.26 -16.68 -12.07
N THR A 235 -10.55 -16.84 -11.78
CA THR A 235 -11.54 -17.37 -12.74
C THR A 235 -12.02 -16.33 -13.76
N GLU A 236 -11.73 -15.04 -13.55
CA GLU A 236 -12.19 -13.93 -14.40
C GLU A 236 -10.99 -13.30 -15.15
N THR A 237 -11.00 -13.33 -16.49
CA THR A 237 -9.88 -12.89 -17.36
C THR A 237 -9.37 -11.48 -17.07
N LYS A 238 -10.26 -10.54 -16.72
CA LYS A 238 -9.88 -9.14 -16.42
C LYS A 238 -8.87 -9.02 -15.28
N TYR A 239 -8.90 -9.91 -14.29
CA TYR A 239 -7.96 -9.85 -13.17
C TYR A 239 -6.57 -10.35 -13.55
N TRP A 240 -6.47 -11.23 -14.54
CA TRP A 240 -5.18 -11.59 -15.12
C TRP A 240 -4.57 -10.44 -15.90
N ILE A 241 -5.39 -9.65 -16.59
CA ILE A 241 -4.93 -8.41 -17.26
C ILE A 241 -4.38 -7.44 -16.20
N TYR A 242 -5.12 -7.19 -15.12
CA TYR A 242 -4.61 -6.38 -14.00
C TYR A 242 -3.33 -6.93 -13.38
N GLY A 243 -3.21 -8.26 -13.29
CA GLY A 243 -1.98 -8.91 -12.83
C GLY A 243 -0.79 -8.65 -13.77
N VAL A 244 -0.99 -8.71 -15.08
CA VAL A 244 0.04 -8.40 -16.08
C VAL A 244 0.44 -6.92 -16.01
N GLU A 245 -0.54 -6.01 -15.95
CA GLU A 245 -0.30 -4.58 -15.79
C GLU A 245 0.49 -4.28 -14.51
N ALA A 246 0.10 -4.90 -13.39
CA ALA A 246 0.81 -4.79 -12.13
C ALA A 246 2.23 -5.39 -12.22
N THR A 247 2.46 -6.52 -12.90
CA THR A 247 3.82 -7.03 -13.14
C THR A 247 4.66 -6.04 -13.92
N LEU A 248 4.14 -5.44 -14.99
CA LEU A 248 4.86 -4.43 -15.78
C LEU A 248 5.16 -3.18 -14.95
N ALA A 249 4.21 -2.72 -14.13
CA ALA A 249 4.42 -1.65 -13.16
C ALA A 249 5.50 -2.02 -12.12
N GLY A 250 5.49 -3.26 -11.63
CA GLY A 250 6.51 -3.82 -10.75
C GLY A 250 7.90 -3.75 -11.37
N ILE A 251 8.05 -4.19 -12.61
CA ILE A 251 9.33 -4.16 -13.33
C ILE A 251 9.82 -2.72 -13.47
N TYR A 252 8.94 -1.81 -13.88
CA TYR A 252 9.30 -0.40 -14.06
C TYR A 252 9.73 0.25 -12.75
N LEU A 253 8.90 0.16 -11.70
CA LEU A 253 9.15 0.81 -10.42
C LEU A 253 10.35 0.19 -9.70
N GLY A 254 10.52 -1.14 -9.79
CA GLY A 254 11.68 -1.85 -9.28
C GLY A 254 12.97 -1.49 -10.02
N TRP A 255 12.90 -1.23 -11.33
CA TRP A 255 14.03 -0.67 -12.08
C TRP A 255 14.35 0.77 -11.66
N VAL A 256 13.34 1.63 -11.47
CA VAL A 256 13.53 3.00 -10.93
C VAL A 256 14.18 2.93 -9.56
N TYR A 257 13.73 2.04 -8.68
CA TYR A 257 14.32 1.80 -7.36
C TYR A 257 15.82 1.46 -7.45
N GLN A 258 16.17 0.45 -8.25
CA GLN A 258 17.56 0.05 -8.49
C GLN A 258 18.42 1.17 -9.12
N ARG A 259 17.85 1.94 -10.04
CA ARG A 259 18.55 3.03 -10.74
C ARG A 259 18.88 4.19 -9.82
N ASN A 260 18.05 4.42 -8.80
CA ASN A 260 18.21 5.51 -7.85
C ASN A 260 18.85 5.04 -6.54
N ASN A 261 19.82 4.12 -6.64
CA ASN A 261 20.58 3.60 -5.50
C ASN A 261 19.67 3.10 -4.35
N TYR A 262 18.61 2.37 -4.71
CA TYR A 262 17.70 1.73 -3.76
C TYR A 262 17.00 2.74 -2.82
N GLN A 263 16.74 3.95 -3.33
CA GLN A 263 15.90 4.96 -2.66
C GLN A 263 14.44 4.84 -3.11
N LEU A 264 13.52 4.86 -2.16
CA LEU A 264 12.09 4.66 -2.36
C LEU A 264 11.33 5.92 -2.77
N GLU A 265 11.90 7.11 -2.60
CA GLU A 265 11.21 8.38 -2.86
C GLU A 265 10.65 8.47 -4.29
N LYS A 266 11.44 8.09 -5.30
CA LYS A 266 11.02 8.14 -6.71
C LYS A 266 9.99 7.09 -7.10
N PRO A 267 10.15 5.79 -6.78
CA PRO A 267 9.10 4.83 -7.07
C PRO A 267 7.80 5.16 -6.32
N ILE A 268 7.86 5.66 -5.07
CA ILE A 268 6.66 6.15 -4.35
C ILE A 268 6.01 7.31 -5.09
N ALA A 269 6.78 8.31 -5.52
CA ALA A 269 6.26 9.44 -6.27
C ALA A 269 5.60 9.01 -7.58
N ALA A 270 6.25 8.12 -8.35
CA ALA A 270 5.73 7.59 -9.60
C ALA A 270 4.41 6.83 -9.38
N HIS A 271 4.38 5.90 -8.42
CA HIS A 271 3.20 5.12 -8.09
C HIS A 271 2.04 6.01 -7.60
N PHE A 272 2.31 6.96 -6.69
CA PHE A 272 1.29 7.89 -6.21
C PHE A 272 0.62 8.64 -7.37
N TRP A 273 1.40 9.27 -8.25
CA TRP A 273 0.85 10.03 -9.35
C TRP A 273 0.17 9.15 -10.41
N PHE A 274 0.64 7.91 -10.60
CA PHE A 274 -0.07 6.92 -11.42
C PHE A 274 -1.48 6.63 -10.87
N ASN A 275 -1.60 6.37 -9.56
CA ASN A 275 -2.90 6.12 -8.93
C ASN A 275 -3.81 7.35 -9.02
N VAL A 276 -3.29 8.54 -8.68
CA VAL A 276 -4.07 9.78 -8.75
C VAL A 276 -4.59 10.03 -10.17
N LEU A 277 -3.71 10.04 -11.16
CA LEU A 277 -4.10 10.35 -12.54
C LEU A 277 -4.97 9.24 -13.14
N GLY A 278 -4.63 7.97 -12.91
CA GLY A 278 -5.41 6.84 -13.39
C GLY A 278 -6.82 6.82 -12.80
N GLY A 279 -6.95 6.89 -11.48
CA GLY A 279 -8.26 6.86 -10.81
C GLY A 279 -9.10 8.12 -11.06
N THR A 280 -8.49 9.29 -11.25
CA THR A 280 -9.22 10.49 -11.67
C THR A 280 -9.68 10.38 -13.12
N ALA A 281 -8.82 9.95 -14.05
CA ALA A 281 -9.19 9.74 -15.44
C ALA A 281 -10.32 8.69 -15.56
N LEU A 282 -10.19 7.58 -14.83
CA LEU A 282 -11.22 6.54 -14.80
C LEU A 282 -12.55 7.09 -14.29
N PHE A 283 -12.57 7.85 -13.19
CA PHE A 283 -13.83 8.43 -12.70
C PHE A 283 -14.47 9.40 -13.70
N LEU A 284 -13.68 10.12 -14.50
CA LEU A 284 -14.22 11.05 -15.49
C LEU A 284 -14.78 10.33 -16.73
N ILE A 285 -14.17 9.21 -17.11
CA ILE A 285 -14.45 8.50 -18.36
C ILE A 285 -15.45 7.37 -18.14
N ASP A 286 -15.30 6.65 -17.04
CA ASP A 286 -16.12 5.51 -16.61
C ASP A 286 -16.31 5.52 -15.08
N PRO A 287 -17.10 6.47 -14.56
CA PRO A 287 -17.38 6.60 -13.13
C PRO A 287 -18.01 5.36 -12.50
N GLU A 288 -18.68 4.48 -13.25
CA GLU A 288 -19.25 3.24 -12.72
C GLU A 288 -18.16 2.25 -12.29
N SER A 289 -17.05 2.20 -13.03
CA SER A 289 -15.90 1.34 -12.74
C SER A 289 -14.89 1.94 -11.75
N ASN A 290 -15.27 2.98 -11.00
CA ASN A 290 -14.33 3.65 -10.09
C ASN A 290 -13.73 2.68 -9.05
N PRO A 291 -12.45 2.85 -8.68
CA PRO A 291 -11.71 1.92 -7.85
C PRO A 291 -12.21 1.83 -6.40
N LEU A 292 -12.96 2.84 -5.93
CA LEU A 292 -13.56 2.86 -4.60
C LEU A 292 -14.92 2.14 -4.57
N GLY A 293 -15.45 1.70 -5.72
CA GLY A 293 -16.76 1.06 -5.84
C GLY A 293 -17.91 1.95 -5.39
N ILE A 294 -17.70 3.27 -5.41
CA ILE A 294 -18.73 4.26 -5.07
C ILE A 294 -19.86 4.14 -6.09
N LYS A 295 -21.10 4.12 -5.61
CA LYS A 295 -22.25 3.99 -6.50
C LYS A 295 -22.52 5.30 -7.23
N VAL A 296 -22.61 5.22 -8.55
CA VAL A 296 -22.90 6.34 -9.44
C VAL A 296 -24.22 6.08 -10.14
N ASN A 297 -25.14 7.05 -10.08
CA ASN A 297 -26.40 7.00 -10.81
C ASN A 297 -26.33 7.96 -12.00
N PHE A 298 -26.92 7.54 -13.13
CA PHE A 298 -26.91 8.33 -14.36
C PHE A 298 -28.29 8.92 -14.64
N GLY A 299 -28.32 10.12 -15.20
CA GLY A 299 -29.52 10.72 -15.77
C GLY A 299 -29.78 10.15 -17.16
N PHE A 300 -31.06 10.04 -17.53
CA PHE A 300 -31.48 9.74 -18.90
C PHE A 300 -31.76 11.05 -19.64
#